data_AF-A0AAU4SKS6-F1
#
_entry.id   AF-A0AAU4SKS6-F1
#
_cell.length_a   1.000
_cell.length_b   1.000
_cell.length_c   1.000
_cell.angle_alpha   90.00
_cell.angle_beta   90.00
_cell.angle_gamma   90.00
#
_symmetry.space_group_name_H-M   'P 1'
#
loop_
_entity.id
_entity.type
_entity.pdbx_description
1 polymer ?
#
loop_
_entity_poly.entity_id
_entity_poly.type
_entity_poly.pdbx_seq_one_letter_code
_entity_poly.pdbx_strand_id
1 'polypeptide(L)'
;MHWETIRKDTAPVVPPCLTDYDRTRSAFTWSQAHSARAGLPDGGLNMAHEAVDGHAASDHAHKVALRCVARDDSVSTVTYTELARRTARFANVLRSLGVGNGQARP
;
A
#
# COMPACT_ATOMS: atom_id res chain seq x y z
N MET A 1 4.62 32.34 0.95
CA MET A 1 3.33 31.71 0.63
C MET A 1 2.56 31.54 1.93
N HIS A 2 1.38 32.14 2.05
CA HIS A 2 0.54 32.01 3.23
C HIS A 2 -0.56 31.02 2.87
N TRP A 3 -0.50 29.81 3.42
CA TRP A 3 -1.59 28.84 3.28
C TRP A 3 -2.58 29.08 4.40
N GLU A 4 -3.87 29.06 4.07
CA GLU A 4 -4.91 29.16 5.08
C GLU A 4 -5.04 27.81 5.77
N THR A 5 -4.83 27.79 7.09
CA THR A 5 -4.92 26.56 7.88
C THR A 5 -6.37 26.15 8.04
N ILE A 6 -6.75 25.05 7.40
CA ILE A 6 -8.03 24.39 7.66
C ILE A 6 -8.00 23.84 9.08
N ARG A 7 -8.77 24.46 9.98
CA ARG A 7 -8.98 23.95 11.34
C ARG A 7 -10.15 22.98 11.32
N LYS A 8 -10.00 21.86 12.03
CA LYS A 8 -11.10 20.93 12.27
C LYS A 8 -11.72 21.29 13.62
N ASP A 9 -12.95 21.78 13.59
CA ASP A 9 -13.65 22.25 14.80
C ASP A 9 -14.21 21.09 15.64
N THR A 10 -14.20 19.87 15.12
CA THR A 10 -14.70 18.66 15.77
C THR A 10 -13.57 17.71 16.12
N ALA A 11 -13.54 17.25 17.37
CA ALA A 11 -12.62 16.19 17.79
C ALA A 11 -12.86 14.93 16.95
N PRO A 12 -11.80 14.27 16.46
CA PRO A 12 -11.96 13.09 15.61
C PRO A 12 -12.51 11.92 16.43
N VAL A 13 -13.49 11.21 15.87
CA VAL A 13 -14.10 10.01 16.49
C VAL A 13 -13.08 8.87 16.64
N VAL A 14 -12.09 8.82 15.75
CA VAL A 14 -10.98 7.86 15.81
C VAL A 14 -9.70 8.63 16.14
N PRO A 15 -8.89 8.17 17.12
CA PRO A 15 -7.61 8.78 17.41
C PRO A 15 -6.74 8.88 16.16
N PRO A 16 -6.08 10.02 15.92
CA PRO A 16 -5.16 10.15 14.81
C PRO A 16 -4.00 9.16 14.96
N CYS A 17 -3.52 8.59 13.85
CA CYS A 17 -2.36 7.69 13.86
C CYS A 17 -1.06 8.39 14.31
N LEU A 18 -1.01 9.72 14.27
CA LEU A 18 0.14 10.53 14.64
C LEU A 18 -0.26 11.51 15.76
N THR A 19 -0.25 11.01 16.99
CA THR A 19 -0.75 11.74 18.17
C THR A 19 0.25 12.77 18.71
N ASP A 20 1.55 12.49 18.62
CA ASP A 20 2.64 13.37 19.08
C ASP A 20 3.68 13.53 17.97
N TYR A 21 3.50 14.58 17.17
CA TYR A 21 4.32 14.83 15.99
C TYR A 21 5.80 15.01 16.35
N ASP A 22 6.11 15.84 17.36
CA ASP A 22 7.48 16.20 17.71
C ASP A 22 8.26 15.00 18.24
N ARG A 23 7.61 14.17 19.06
CA ARG A 23 8.20 12.93 19.53
C ARG A 23 8.39 11.92 18.40
N THR A 24 7.39 11.69 17.56
CA THR A 24 7.53 10.73 16.44
C THR A 24 8.63 11.17 15.47
N ARG A 25 8.71 12.47 15.18
CA ARG A 25 9.75 13.02 14.31
C ARG A 25 11.15 12.84 14.91
N SER A 26 11.33 13.13 16.19
CA SER A 26 12.63 13.03 16.86
C SER A 26 13.11 11.58 17.05
N ALA A 27 12.19 10.63 17.20
CA ALA A 27 12.51 9.21 17.39
C ALA A 27 12.67 8.41 16.09
N PHE A 28 12.23 8.95 14.95
CA PHE A 28 12.24 8.25 13.66
C PHE A 28 13.67 7.99 13.14
N THR A 29 13.90 6.78 12.61
CA THR A 29 15.11 6.47 11.83
C THR A 29 14.78 5.65 10.59
N TRP A 30 15.56 5.84 9.52
CA TRP A 30 15.43 5.04 8.29
C TRP A 30 15.70 3.56 8.52
N SER A 31 16.59 3.21 9.46
CA SER A 31 16.87 1.82 9.83
C SER A 31 15.64 1.13 10.42
N GLN A 32 14.89 1.80 11.31
CA GLN A 32 13.63 1.26 11.83
C GLN A 32 12.58 1.05 10.73
N ALA A 33 12.44 2.03 9.83
CA ALA A 33 11.56 1.88 8.67
C ALA A 33 11.99 0.73 7.75
N HIS A 34 13.30 0.49 7.62
CA HIS A 34 13.83 -0.65 6.87
C HIS A 34 13.41 -1.98 7.51
N SER A 35 13.57 -2.13 8.82
CA SER A 35 13.26 -3.36 9.55
C SER A 35 11.77 -3.68 9.62
N ALA A 36 10.89 -2.71 9.37
CA ALA A 36 9.45 -2.91 9.35
C ALA A 36 8.92 -3.52 8.03
N ARG A 37 9.79 -3.69 7.01
CA ARG A 37 9.45 -4.36 5.75
C ARG A 37 9.45 -5.88 5.90
N ALA A 38 8.65 -6.57 5.10
CA ALA A 38 8.67 -8.03 5.03
C ALA A 38 10.00 -8.53 4.42
N GLY A 39 10.41 -7.90 3.32
CA GLY A 39 11.60 -8.29 2.55
C GLY A 39 11.40 -9.59 1.77
N LEU A 40 12.32 -9.87 0.84
CA LEU A 40 12.43 -11.17 0.19
C LEU A 40 13.53 -12.03 0.86
N PRO A 41 13.46 -13.37 0.77
CA PRO A 41 14.42 -14.29 1.40
C PRO A 41 15.89 -14.01 1.09
N ASP A 42 16.20 -13.40 -0.05
CA ASP A 42 17.56 -13.08 -0.49
C ASP A 42 17.96 -11.61 -0.23
N GLY A 43 17.21 -10.89 0.62
CA GLY A 43 17.43 -9.47 0.90
C GLY A 43 16.95 -8.52 -0.20
N GLY A 44 16.26 -9.06 -1.22
CA GLY A 44 15.64 -8.27 -2.28
C GLY A 44 14.41 -7.49 -1.80
N LEU A 45 14.04 -6.46 -2.57
CA LEU A 45 12.81 -5.69 -2.36
C LEU A 45 11.92 -5.82 -3.60
N ASN A 46 10.65 -6.17 -3.39
CA ASN A 46 9.64 -6.14 -4.43
C ASN A 46 8.40 -5.40 -3.92
N MET A 47 8.03 -4.30 -4.61
CA MET A 47 6.92 -3.46 -4.18
C MET A 47 5.57 -4.20 -4.16
N ALA A 48 5.32 -5.13 -5.10
CA ALA A 48 4.11 -5.92 -5.11
C ALA A 48 4.07 -6.88 -3.92
N HIS A 49 5.22 -7.46 -3.55
CA HIS A 49 5.32 -8.32 -2.37
C HIS A 49 5.01 -7.56 -1.08
N GLU A 50 5.64 -6.41 -0.88
CA GLU A 50 5.41 -5.59 0.32
C GLU A 50 3.97 -5.07 0.40
N ALA A 51 3.41 -4.63 -0.72
CA ALA A 51 2.10 -3.97 -0.74
C ALA A 51 0.92 -4.93 -0.86
N VAL A 52 1.13 -6.14 -1.38
CA VAL A 52 0.04 -7.08 -1.70
C VAL A 52 0.31 -8.48 -1.16
N ASP A 53 1.36 -9.14 -1.62
CA ASP A 53 1.53 -10.58 -1.35
C ASP A 53 1.80 -10.87 0.13
N GLY A 54 2.55 -10.02 0.83
CA GLY A 54 2.79 -10.14 2.27
C GLY A 54 1.50 -10.03 3.08
N HIS A 55 0.59 -9.14 2.69
CA HIS A 55 -0.73 -9.02 3.32
C HIS A 55 -1.68 -10.18 2.93
N ALA A 56 -1.57 -10.69 1.70
CA ALA A 56 -2.34 -11.83 1.24
C ALA A 56 -1.94 -13.15 1.94
N ALA A 57 -0.68 -13.24 2.40
CA ALA A 57 -0.14 -14.37 3.15
C ALA A 57 -0.27 -14.24 4.68
N SER A 58 -0.88 -13.15 5.18
CA SER A 58 -1.10 -12.91 6.61
C SER A 58 -2.58 -13.02 6.97
N ASP A 59 -2.92 -12.78 8.24
CA ASP A 59 -4.31 -12.67 8.71
C ASP A 59 -5.14 -11.57 8.01
N HIS A 60 -4.52 -10.76 7.16
CA HIS A 60 -5.17 -9.73 6.36
C HIS A 60 -5.66 -10.23 4.99
N ALA A 61 -5.47 -11.52 4.66
CA ALA A 61 -5.82 -12.11 3.37
C ALA A 61 -7.21 -11.69 2.85
N HIS A 62 -8.23 -11.73 3.72
CA HIS A 62 -9.62 -11.40 3.39
C HIS A 62 -10.00 -9.94 3.66
N LYS A 63 -9.08 -9.11 4.15
CA LYS A 63 -9.30 -7.67 4.32
C LYS A 63 -9.41 -7.00 2.95
N VAL A 64 -10.32 -6.05 2.82
CA VAL A 64 -10.47 -5.23 1.62
C VAL A 64 -9.19 -4.40 1.42
N ALA A 65 -8.49 -4.65 0.32
CA ALA A 65 -7.30 -3.92 -0.10
C ALA A 65 -7.67 -2.68 -0.92
N LEU A 66 -8.64 -2.80 -1.83
CA LEU A 66 -9.10 -1.71 -2.69
C LEU A 66 -10.62 -1.57 -2.62
N ARG A 67 -11.08 -0.32 -2.55
CA ARG A 67 -12.46 0.08 -2.81
C ARG A 67 -12.46 0.93 -4.08
N CYS A 68 -13.01 0.38 -5.15
CA CYS A 68 -13.09 1.05 -6.43
C CYS A 68 -14.46 1.70 -6.55
N VAL A 69 -14.49 3.03 -6.54
CA VAL A 69 -15.70 3.84 -6.73
C VAL A 69 -15.79 4.24 -8.19
N ALA A 70 -16.86 3.81 -8.86
CA ALA A 70 -17.12 4.15 -10.25
C ALA A 70 -17.83 5.51 -10.37
N ARG A 71 -17.98 6.00 -11.61
CA ARG A 71 -18.59 7.30 -11.90
C ARG A 71 -20.06 7.39 -11.51
N ASP A 72 -20.75 6.26 -11.47
CA ASP A 72 -22.14 6.12 -11.04
C ASP A 72 -22.28 5.87 -9.54
N ASP A 73 -21.22 6.18 -8.77
CA ASP A 73 -21.09 5.94 -7.33
C ASP A 73 -21.17 4.46 -6.91
N SER A 74 -21.20 3.52 -7.87
CA SER A 74 -21.13 2.10 -7.53
C SER A 74 -19.76 1.75 -6.94
N VAL A 75 -19.78 0.96 -5.87
CA VAL A 75 -18.56 0.57 -5.15
C VAL A 75 -18.32 -0.93 -5.32
N SER A 76 -17.17 -1.26 -5.88
CA SER A 76 -16.66 -2.64 -5.88
C SER A 76 -15.47 -2.74 -4.92
N THR A 77 -15.28 -3.93 -4.35
CA THR A 77 -14.17 -4.17 -3.42
C THR A 77 -13.32 -5.34 -3.90
N VAL A 78 -12.04 -5.30 -3.54
CA VAL A 78 -11.08 -6.37 -3.83
C VAL A 78 -10.31 -6.64 -2.55
N THR A 79 -10.28 -7.90 -2.10
CA THR A 79 -9.49 -8.32 -0.94
C THR A 79 -8.01 -8.51 -1.31
N TYR A 80 -7.12 -8.60 -0.32
CA TYR A 80 -5.69 -8.84 -0.58
C TYR A 80 -5.43 -10.13 -1.36
N THR A 81 -6.06 -11.24 -0.98
CA THR A 81 -5.96 -12.52 -1.73
C THR A 81 -6.42 -12.37 -3.18
N GLU A 82 -7.52 -11.65 -3.40
CA GLU A 82 -8.06 -11.50 -4.73
C GLU A 82 -7.21 -10.55 -5.59
N LEU A 83 -6.66 -9.50 -4.97
CA LEU A 83 -5.71 -8.59 -5.62
C LEU A 83 -4.44 -9.33 -6.04
N ALA A 84 -3.83 -10.12 -5.15
CA ALA A 84 -2.65 -10.92 -5.44
C ALA A 84 -2.86 -11.84 -6.66
N ARG A 85 -4.01 -12.54 -6.72
CA ARG A 85 -4.35 -13.37 -7.87
C ARG A 85 -4.47 -12.57 -9.17
N ARG A 86 -5.14 -11.41 -9.12
CA ARG A 86 -5.36 -10.56 -10.30
C ARG A 86 -4.06 -9.95 -10.82
N THR A 87 -3.19 -9.48 -9.93
CA THR A 87 -1.88 -8.90 -10.29
C THR A 87 -0.93 -9.97 -10.83
N ALA A 88 -0.87 -11.16 -10.22
CA ALA A 88 -0.08 -12.28 -10.73
C ALA A 88 -0.51 -12.70 -12.14
N ARG A 89 -1.83 -12.78 -12.39
CA ARG A 89 -2.37 -13.07 -13.73
C ARG A 89 -1.94 -12.00 -14.75
N PHE A 90 -2.00 -10.72 -14.38
CA PHE A 90 -1.58 -9.64 -15.25
C PHE A 90 -0.07 -9.66 -15.52
N ALA A 91 0.76 -9.90 -14.50
CA ALA A 91 2.21 -10.04 -14.65
C ALA A 91 2.58 -11.19 -15.59
N ASN A 92 1.85 -12.31 -15.53
CA ASN A 92 2.04 -13.42 -16.46
C ASN A 92 1.73 -13.03 -17.91
N VAL A 93 0.69 -12.21 -18.14
CA VAL A 93 0.38 -11.67 -19.47
C VAL A 93 1.49 -10.74 -19.96
N LEU A 94 1.98 -9.82 -19.12
CA LEU A 94 3.09 -8.94 -19.48
C LEU A 94 4.35 -9.73 -19.86
N ARG A 95 4.66 -10.78 -19.10
CA ARG A 95 5.76 -11.69 -19.40
C ARG A 95 5.55 -12.39 -20.76
N SER A 96 4.35 -12.85 -21.07
CA SER A 96 4.07 -13.45 -22.39
C SER A 96 4.18 -12.47 -23.55
N LEU A 97 4.02 -11.18 -23.29
CA LEU A 97 4.21 -10.10 -24.27
C LEU A 97 5.69 -9.65 -24.36
N GLY A 98 6.60 -10.32 -23.65
CA GLY A 98 8.04 -10.02 -23.70
C GLY A 98 8.46 -8.82 -22.85
N VAL A 99 7.61 -8.31 -21.97
CA VAL A 99 7.97 -7.20 -21.07
C VAL A 99 8.92 -7.72 -19.98
N GLY A 100 10.18 -7.30 -20.08
CA GLY A 100 11.23 -7.61 -19.10
C GLY A 100 11.31 -6.60 -17.95
N ASN A 101 12.09 -6.96 -16.93
CA ASN A 101 12.42 -6.04 -15.85
C ASN A 101 13.08 -4.76 -16.40
N GLY A 102 12.64 -3.59 -15.92
CA GLY A 102 13.21 -2.30 -16.31
C GLY A 102 12.70 -1.74 -17.64
N GLN A 103 11.81 -2.44 -18.35
CA GLN A 103 11.17 -1.91 -19.55
C GLN A 103 9.91 -1.12 -19.21
N ALA A 104 9.90 0.16 -19.55
CA ALA A 104 8.69 0.97 -19.54
C ALA A 104 7.86 0.66 -20.79
N ARG A 105 6.53 0.59 -20.65
CA ARG A 105 5.66 0.74 -21.82
C ARG A 105 5.58 2.23 -22.15
N PRO A 106 5.67 2.62 -23.44
CA PRO A 106 5.36 3.99 -23.85
C PRO A 106 3.91 4.35 -23.52
#